data_AF-A0A4R6PXJ3-F1
#
_entry.id   AF-A0A4R6PXJ3-F1
#
_cell.length_a   1.000
_cell.length_b   1.000
_cell.length_c   1.000
_cell.angle_alpha   90.00
_cell.angle_beta   90.00
_cell.angle_gamma   90.00
#
_symmetry.space_group_name_H-M   'P 1'
#
loop_
_entity.id
_entity.type
_entity.pdbx_description
1 polymer ?
#
loop_
_entity_poly.entity_id
_entity_poly.type
_entity_poly.pdbx_seq_one_letter_code
_entity_poly.pdbx_strand_id
1 'polypeptide(L)'
;MYKIVSNNSAMTKIVLVVVLVIFLAVVYSRANADNVSMSKIENDLKAKTNIETMQKCNDRQLKQFIGLDYLNYDSYIYYKSKESLGVDEILIVKAKHRSDLDAVQDAVEERISQQTSTFESYGPTQVSLLKNAFVIKKGRYLFYCVSKTPEKYEEVFQHAI
;
A
#
# COMPACT_ATOMS: atom_id res chain seq x y z
N MET A 1 64.26 23.45 11.79
CA MET A 1 63.96 22.03 11.45
C MET A 1 62.44 21.87 11.46
N TYR A 2 61.82 21.74 10.28
CA TYR A 2 60.36 21.81 10.10
C TYR A 2 59.66 20.58 10.72
N LYS A 3 58.63 20.81 11.54
CA LYS A 3 57.72 19.76 12.05
C LYS A 3 56.87 19.26 10.88
N ILE A 4 57.06 18.00 10.49
CA ILE A 4 56.09 17.29 9.65
C ILE A 4 54.91 16.96 10.58
N VAL A 5 53.93 17.87 10.64
CA VAL A 5 52.60 17.53 11.18
C VAL A 5 52.01 16.55 10.17
N SER A 6 51.98 15.26 10.52
CA SER A 6 51.33 14.28 9.65
C SER A 6 49.88 14.71 9.50
N ASN A 7 49.43 14.70 8.25
CA ASN A 7 48.15 15.21 7.78
C ASN A 7 46.98 14.29 8.20
N ASN A 8 46.96 13.86 9.47
CA ASN A 8 45.97 12.95 10.02
C ASN A 8 44.59 13.59 9.96
N SER A 9 44.46 14.92 10.13
CA SER A 9 43.17 15.59 10.03
C SER A 9 42.56 15.54 8.63
N ALA A 10 43.37 15.62 7.55
CA ALA A 10 42.85 15.52 6.20
C ALA A 10 42.52 14.06 5.85
N MET A 11 43.37 13.12 6.25
CA MET A 11 43.09 11.68 6.12
C MET A 11 41.83 11.28 6.87
N THR A 12 41.64 11.73 8.11
CA THR A 12 40.44 11.49 8.91
C THR A 12 39.21 12.11 8.25
N LYS A 13 39.29 13.33 7.71
CA LYS A 13 38.19 13.96 6.96
C LYS A 13 37.81 13.16 5.71
N ILE A 14 38.79 12.68 4.94
CA ILE A 14 38.55 11.86 3.74
C ILE A 14 37.86 10.55 4.12
N VAL A 15 38.33 9.87 5.17
CA VAL A 15 37.71 8.64 5.68
C VAL A 15 36.27 8.90 6.12
N LEU A 16 36.01 10.01 6.82
CA LEU A 16 34.67 10.38 7.27
C LEU A 16 33.71 10.65 6.10
N VAL A 17 34.19 11.33 5.05
CA VAL A 17 33.41 11.58 3.83
C VAL A 17 33.10 10.27 3.10
N VAL A 18 34.06 9.35 2.99
CA VAL A 18 33.84 8.04 2.37
C VAL A 18 32.83 7.22 3.15
N VAL A 19 32.93 7.18 4.48
CA VAL A 19 31.95 6.50 5.36
C VAL A 19 30.57 7.13 5.21
N LEU A 20 30.47 8.46 5.13
CA LEU A 20 29.21 9.17 4.91
C LEU A 20 28.61 8.84 3.54
N VAL A 21 29.41 8.79 2.48
CA VAL A 21 28.94 8.42 1.14
C VAL A 21 28.47 6.96 1.11
N ILE A 22 29.18 6.04 1.77
CA ILE A 22 28.76 4.63 1.88
C ILE A 22 27.47 4.53 2.71
N PHE A 23 27.37 5.27 3.82
CA PHE A 23 26.15 5.30 4.64
C PHE A 23 24.97 5.85 3.83
N LEU A 24 25.15 6.95 3.10
CA LEU A 24 24.14 7.49 2.20
C LEU A 24 23.80 6.49 1.10
N ALA A 25 24.77 5.82 0.48
CA ALA A 25 24.52 4.79 -0.52
C ALA A 25 23.71 3.62 0.06
N VAL A 26 24.03 3.14 1.26
CA VAL A 26 23.27 2.08 1.95
C VAL A 26 21.86 2.56 2.32
N VAL A 27 21.72 3.80 2.81
CA VAL A 27 20.41 4.40 3.12
C VAL A 27 19.60 4.59 1.85
N TYR A 28 20.18 5.04 0.74
CA TYR A 28 19.51 5.18 -0.55
C TYR A 28 19.16 3.82 -1.17
N SER A 29 20.03 2.82 -1.08
CA SER A 29 19.72 1.46 -1.51
C SER A 29 18.63 0.82 -0.67
N ARG A 30 18.51 1.16 0.62
CA ARG A 30 17.41 0.71 1.49
C ARG A 30 16.15 1.56 1.39
N ALA A 31 16.27 2.84 1.02
CA ALA A 31 15.17 3.76 0.77
C ALA A 31 14.54 3.52 -0.61
N ASN A 32 15.32 2.98 -1.55
CA ASN A 32 14.80 2.20 -2.67
C ASN A 32 14.33 0.84 -2.14
N ALA A 33 13.34 0.85 -1.26
CA ALA A 33 12.45 -0.30 -1.11
C ALA A 33 12.02 -0.65 -2.53
N ASP A 34 12.27 -1.90 -2.93
CA ASP A 34 12.06 -2.37 -4.29
C ASP A 34 10.77 -1.77 -4.83
N ASN A 35 10.84 -1.16 -6.01
CA ASN A 35 9.68 -0.59 -6.66
C ASN A 35 8.79 -1.75 -7.12
N VAL A 36 8.18 -2.47 -6.17
CA VAL A 36 7.45 -3.71 -6.39
C VAL A 36 6.34 -3.37 -7.36
N SER A 37 6.42 -3.98 -8.54
CA SER A 37 5.47 -3.71 -9.59
C SER A 37 4.09 -4.16 -9.12
N MET A 38 3.07 -3.33 -9.34
CA MET A 38 1.70 -3.71 -9.01
C MET A 38 1.28 -4.98 -9.73
N SER A 39 1.84 -5.26 -10.91
CA SER A 39 1.62 -6.53 -11.61
C SER A 39 2.11 -7.74 -10.81
N LYS A 40 3.26 -7.67 -10.10
CA LYS A 40 3.74 -8.77 -9.25
C LYS A 40 2.79 -9.00 -8.08
N ILE A 41 2.37 -7.93 -7.40
CA ILE A 41 1.42 -8.01 -6.27
C ILE A 41 0.10 -8.63 -6.75
N GLU A 42 -0.43 -8.18 -7.88
CA GLU A 42 -1.68 -8.72 -8.45
C GLU A 42 -1.54 -10.21 -8.80
N ASN A 43 -0.41 -10.61 -9.38
CA ASN A 43 -0.15 -12.02 -9.72
C ASN A 43 -0.01 -12.89 -8.47
N ASP A 44 0.69 -12.42 -7.44
CA ASP A 44 0.82 -13.14 -6.17
C ASP A 44 -0.56 -13.31 -5.50
N LEU A 45 -1.40 -12.27 -5.53
CA LEU A 45 -2.78 -12.36 -5.05
C LEU A 45 -3.59 -13.39 -5.83
N LYS A 46 -3.52 -13.38 -7.17
CA LYS A 46 -4.21 -14.39 -8.01
C LYS A 46 -3.74 -15.81 -7.72
N ALA A 47 -2.44 -16.02 -7.54
CA ALA A 47 -1.87 -17.34 -7.32
C ALA A 47 -2.18 -17.91 -5.93
N LYS A 48 -2.27 -17.05 -4.90
CA LYS A 48 -2.35 -17.47 -3.49
C LYS A 48 -3.71 -17.24 -2.84
N THR A 49 -4.61 -16.50 -3.48
CA THR A 49 -5.93 -16.13 -2.94
C THR A 49 -7.05 -16.39 -3.96
N ASN A 50 -8.30 -16.08 -3.59
CA ASN A 50 -9.47 -16.24 -4.46
C ASN A 50 -9.89 -14.92 -5.13
N ILE A 51 -8.98 -13.94 -5.27
CA ILE A 51 -9.26 -12.63 -5.85
C ILE A 51 -9.84 -12.72 -7.28
N GLU A 52 -9.56 -13.79 -8.02
CA GLU A 52 -10.09 -14.03 -9.37
C GLU A 52 -11.61 -14.29 -9.40
N THR A 53 -12.18 -14.68 -8.27
CA THR A 53 -13.64 -14.84 -8.15
C THR A 53 -14.34 -13.46 -8.14
N MET A 54 -13.63 -12.40 -7.77
CA MET A 54 -14.09 -11.01 -7.74
C MET A 54 -14.02 -10.35 -9.13
N GLN A 55 -14.64 -9.20 -9.29
CA GLN A 55 -14.53 -8.36 -10.48
C GLN A 55 -13.39 -7.38 -10.33
N LYS A 56 -12.46 -7.35 -11.30
CA LYS A 56 -11.48 -6.27 -11.42
C LYS A 56 -12.17 -4.98 -11.86
N CYS A 57 -11.91 -3.89 -11.15
CA CYS A 57 -12.52 -2.59 -11.41
C CYS A 57 -11.59 -1.67 -12.22
N ASN A 58 -12.20 -0.87 -13.09
CA ASN A 58 -11.50 0.14 -13.91
C ASN A 58 -11.43 1.51 -13.22
N ASP A 59 -10.75 2.47 -13.86
CA ASP A 59 -10.51 3.81 -13.32
C ASP A 59 -11.82 4.55 -12.96
N ARG A 60 -12.85 4.39 -13.80
CA ARG A 60 -14.17 4.99 -13.56
C ARG A 60 -14.79 4.42 -12.29
N GLN A 61 -14.70 3.10 -12.10
CA GLN A 61 -15.26 2.42 -10.94
C GLN A 61 -14.49 2.75 -9.66
N LEU A 62 -13.16 2.94 -9.73
CA LEU A 62 -12.37 3.43 -8.60
C LEU A 62 -12.91 4.78 -8.10
N LYS A 63 -13.09 5.73 -9.03
CA LYS A 63 -13.64 7.05 -8.71
C LYS A 63 -15.09 6.98 -8.23
N GLN A 64 -15.91 6.15 -8.86
CA GLN A 64 -17.33 6.02 -8.51
C GLN A 64 -17.53 5.42 -7.12
N PHE A 65 -16.79 4.37 -6.77
CA PHE A 65 -17.04 3.61 -5.54
C PHE A 65 -16.20 4.09 -4.37
N ILE A 66 -14.94 4.48 -4.60
CA ILE A 66 -14.01 4.90 -3.53
C ILE A 66 -13.82 6.42 -3.52
N GLY A 67 -14.16 7.14 -4.59
CA GLY A 67 -13.91 8.59 -4.67
C GLY A 67 -12.49 8.96 -5.09
N LEU A 68 -11.66 7.99 -5.46
CA LEU A 68 -10.26 8.20 -5.82
C LEU A 68 -10.09 8.41 -7.33
N ASP A 69 -9.40 9.49 -7.72
CA ASP A 69 -8.96 9.69 -9.10
C ASP A 69 -7.62 9.02 -9.34
N TYR A 70 -7.57 8.04 -10.24
CA TYR A 70 -6.37 7.24 -10.51
C TYR A 70 -5.16 8.10 -10.93
N LEU A 71 -5.40 9.26 -11.55
CA LEU A 71 -4.35 10.19 -11.98
C LEU A 71 -3.55 10.80 -10.83
N ASN A 72 -4.11 10.80 -9.61
CA ASN A 72 -3.45 11.34 -8.43
C ASN A 72 -2.44 10.36 -7.82
N TYR A 73 -2.49 9.09 -8.20
CA TYR A 73 -1.67 8.03 -7.61
C TYR A 73 -0.69 7.43 -8.65
N ASP A 74 0.28 6.64 -8.19
CA ASP A 74 1.27 6.00 -9.08
C ASP A 74 0.61 4.79 -9.78
N SER A 75 -0.06 3.93 -9.02
CA SER A 75 -0.80 2.78 -9.54
C SER A 75 -1.75 2.21 -8.50
N TYR A 76 -2.70 1.37 -8.93
CA TYR A 76 -3.65 0.74 -8.04
C TYR A 76 -4.07 -0.67 -8.53
N ILE A 77 -4.59 -1.48 -7.61
CA ILE A 77 -5.32 -2.73 -7.86
C ILE A 77 -6.65 -2.59 -7.16
N TYR A 78 -7.76 -2.77 -7.87
CA TYR A 78 -9.09 -2.69 -7.28
C TYR A 78 -9.96 -3.85 -7.74
N TYR A 79 -10.49 -4.60 -6.78
CA TYR A 79 -11.40 -5.71 -6.97
C TYR A 79 -12.59 -5.57 -6.04
N LYS A 80 -13.79 -5.93 -6.52
CA LYS A 80 -14.99 -5.99 -5.70
C LYS A 80 -15.84 -7.21 -6.02
N SER A 81 -16.77 -7.55 -5.13
CA SER A 81 -17.70 -8.64 -5.36
C SER A 81 -18.50 -8.48 -6.66
N LYS A 82 -18.72 -9.60 -7.36
CA LYS A 82 -19.63 -9.67 -8.51
C LYS A 82 -21.11 -9.66 -8.07
N GLU A 83 -21.36 -10.02 -6.82
CA GLU A 83 -22.70 -10.10 -6.26
C GLU A 83 -23.17 -8.73 -5.78
N SER A 84 -24.41 -8.36 -6.09
CA SER A 84 -24.98 -7.06 -5.69
C SER A 84 -25.07 -6.87 -4.18
N LEU A 85 -25.15 -7.98 -3.42
CA LEU A 85 -25.20 -7.98 -1.95
C LEU A 85 -23.86 -8.37 -1.30
N GLY A 86 -22.82 -8.59 -2.11
CA GLY A 86 -21.49 -8.95 -1.63
C GLY A 86 -20.70 -7.69 -1.25
N VAL A 87 -20.06 -7.75 -0.08
CA VAL A 87 -19.19 -6.67 0.42
C VAL A 87 -17.71 -7.00 0.29
N ASP A 88 -17.35 -8.16 -0.27
CA ASP A 88 -15.95 -8.48 -0.55
C ASP A 88 -15.34 -7.41 -1.46
N GLU A 89 -14.27 -6.78 -1.00
CA GLU A 89 -13.66 -5.63 -1.66
C GLU A 89 -12.18 -5.57 -1.31
N ILE A 90 -11.31 -5.39 -2.30
CA ILE A 90 -9.86 -5.30 -2.12
C ILE A 90 -9.36 -4.11 -2.93
N LEU A 91 -8.65 -3.21 -2.26
CA LEU A 91 -7.99 -2.07 -2.88
C LEU A 91 -6.55 -1.99 -2.41
N ILE A 92 -5.63 -1.87 -3.35
CA ILE A 92 -4.23 -1.55 -3.10
C ILE A 92 -3.91 -0.29 -3.88
N VAL A 93 -3.49 0.76 -3.21
CA VAL A 93 -3.06 2.01 -3.84
C VAL A 93 -1.60 2.24 -3.53
N LYS A 94 -0.81 2.50 -4.58
CA LYS A 94 0.55 3.01 -4.45
C LYS A 94 0.52 4.52 -4.70
N ALA A 95 0.81 5.29 -3.67
CA ALA A 95 0.84 6.74 -3.75
C ALA A 95 2.12 7.25 -4.41
N LYS A 96 2.03 8.44 -5.03
CA LYS A 96 3.21 9.15 -5.53
C LYS A 96 4.09 9.57 -4.36
N HIS A 97 3.47 10.15 -3.33
CA HIS A 97 4.11 10.53 -2.07
C HIS A 97 3.42 9.88 -0.88
N ARG A 98 4.18 9.62 0.19
CA ARG A 98 3.62 9.01 1.41
C ARG A 98 2.54 9.89 2.06
N SER A 99 2.62 11.21 1.89
CA SER A 99 1.61 12.19 2.34
C SER A 99 0.24 11.98 1.70
N ASP A 100 0.17 11.39 0.50
CA ASP A 100 -1.10 11.21 -0.21
C ASP A 100 -1.90 10.04 0.36
N LEU A 101 -1.28 9.19 1.21
CA LEU A 101 -1.94 8.04 1.81
C LEU A 101 -3.02 8.41 2.83
N ASP A 102 -2.97 9.61 3.40
CA ASP A 102 -4.01 10.08 4.32
C ASP A 102 -5.32 10.28 3.58
N ALA A 103 -5.29 10.94 2.41
CA ALA A 103 -6.47 11.08 1.55
C ALA A 103 -7.02 9.73 1.06
N VAL A 104 -6.15 8.75 0.80
CA VAL A 104 -6.59 7.39 0.44
C VAL A 104 -7.27 6.69 1.62
N GLN A 105 -6.72 6.84 2.83
CA GLN A 105 -7.31 6.27 4.04
C GLN A 105 -8.69 6.87 4.30
N ASP A 106 -8.82 8.20 4.26
CA ASP A 106 -10.09 8.89 4.47
C ASP A 106 -11.16 8.40 3.49
N ALA A 107 -10.81 8.26 2.21
CA ALA A 107 -11.71 7.75 1.17
C ALA A 107 -12.16 6.30 1.42
N VAL A 108 -11.26 5.45 1.90
CA VAL A 108 -11.57 4.06 2.26
C VAL A 108 -12.46 4.00 3.50
N GLU A 109 -12.18 4.80 4.53
CA GLU A 109 -12.99 4.87 5.74
C GLU A 109 -14.41 5.37 5.45
N GLU A 110 -14.53 6.38 4.59
CA GLU A 110 -15.81 6.86 4.10
C GLU A 110 -16.56 5.74 3.35
N ARG A 111 -15.88 4.99 2.48
CA ARG A 111 -16.44 3.84 1.77
C ARG A 111 -16.98 2.77 2.72
N ILE A 112 -16.22 2.43 3.77
CA ILE A 112 -16.64 1.45 4.78
C ILE A 112 -17.89 1.95 5.52
N SER A 113 -17.88 3.23 5.92
CA SER A 113 -19.00 3.86 6.63
C SER A 113 -20.29 3.89 5.80
N GLN A 114 -20.20 4.33 4.53
CA GLN A 114 -21.32 4.36 3.60
C GLN A 114 -21.92 2.97 3.36
N GLN A 115 -21.08 1.95 3.15
CA GLN A 115 -21.55 0.57 3.01
C GLN A 115 -22.17 0.05 4.30
N THR A 116 -21.58 0.37 5.46
CA THR A 116 -22.10 -0.07 6.76
C THR A 116 -23.51 0.48 6.99
N SER A 117 -23.72 1.77 6.74
CA SER A 117 -25.04 2.41 6.84
C SER A 117 -26.04 1.79 5.85
N THR A 118 -25.59 1.46 4.63
CA THR A 118 -26.43 0.81 3.61
C THR A 118 -26.95 -0.54 4.08
N PHE A 119 -26.10 -1.37 4.70
CA PHE A 119 -26.46 -2.72 5.14
C PHE A 119 -26.98 -2.81 6.58
N GLU A 120 -27.04 -1.70 7.32
CA GLU A 120 -27.35 -1.67 8.75
C GLU A 120 -28.68 -2.33 9.10
N SER A 121 -29.70 -2.17 8.26
CA SER A 121 -31.07 -2.65 8.52
C SER A 121 -31.38 -4.07 8.02
N TYR A 122 -30.56 -4.64 7.13
CA TYR A 122 -30.87 -5.92 6.48
C TYR A 122 -29.68 -6.86 6.24
N GLY A 123 -28.45 -6.44 6.54
CA GLY A 123 -27.23 -7.21 6.28
C GLY A 123 -26.31 -7.31 7.50
N PRO A 124 -26.73 -7.93 8.62
CA PRO A 124 -25.89 -8.04 9.81
C PRO A 124 -24.55 -8.74 9.53
N THR A 125 -24.54 -9.74 8.65
CA THR A 125 -23.32 -10.42 8.20
C THR A 125 -22.40 -9.46 7.42
N GLN A 126 -22.95 -8.67 6.50
CA GLN A 126 -22.22 -7.68 5.72
C GLN A 126 -21.63 -6.59 6.62
N VAL A 127 -22.42 -6.08 7.57
CA VAL A 127 -21.97 -5.10 8.56
C VAL A 127 -20.82 -5.66 9.41
N SER A 128 -20.89 -6.92 9.81
CA SER A 128 -19.79 -7.58 10.53
C SER A 128 -18.51 -7.62 9.69
N LEU A 129 -18.60 -8.00 8.41
CA LEU A 129 -17.44 -8.00 7.50
C LEU A 129 -16.85 -6.60 7.30
N LEU A 130 -17.70 -5.59 7.12
CA LEU A 130 -17.29 -4.19 6.95
C LEU A 130 -16.63 -3.61 8.21
N LYS A 131 -17.13 -3.95 9.41
CA LYS A 131 -16.51 -3.55 10.69
C LYS A 131 -15.16 -4.21 10.92
N ASN A 132 -14.96 -5.40 10.35
CA ASN A 132 -13.68 -6.11 10.36
C ASN A 132 -12.84 -5.83 9.10
N ALA A 133 -13.15 -4.75 8.37
CA ALA A 133 -12.33 -4.30 7.26
C ALA A 133 -10.89 -4.06 7.73
N PHE A 134 -9.93 -4.56 6.95
CA PHE A 134 -8.52 -4.41 7.24
C PHE A 134 -7.94 -3.26 6.41
N VAL A 135 -7.37 -2.26 7.07
CA VAL A 135 -6.73 -1.10 6.43
C VAL A 135 -5.33 -0.92 7.00
N ILE A 136 -4.30 -0.98 6.15
CA ILE A 136 -2.91 -0.79 6.58
C ILE A 136 -2.12 0.08 5.59
N LYS A 137 -1.24 0.92 6.13
CA LYS A 137 -0.23 1.67 5.37
C LYS A 137 1.14 1.02 5.51
N LYS A 138 1.82 0.74 4.40
CA LYS A 138 3.21 0.26 4.38
C LYS A 138 4.01 0.96 3.29
N GLY A 139 5.04 1.72 3.68
CA GLY A 139 5.82 2.54 2.74
C GLY A 139 4.96 3.59 2.03
N ARG A 140 4.84 3.49 0.70
CA ARG A 140 3.95 4.31 -0.14
C ARG A 140 2.65 3.58 -0.54
N TYR A 141 2.33 2.48 0.12
CA TYR A 141 1.15 1.67 -0.18
C TYR A 141 0.10 1.81 0.91
N LEU A 142 -1.16 1.82 0.50
CA LEU A 142 -2.31 1.51 1.35
C LEU A 142 -2.99 0.25 0.84
N PHE A 143 -3.26 -0.67 1.75
CA PHE A 143 -4.03 -1.89 1.50
C PHE A 143 -5.34 -1.81 2.29
N TYR A 144 -6.44 -2.05 1.60
CA TYR A 144 -7.79 -2.16 2.13
C TYR A 144 -8.39 -3.49 1.69
N CYS A 145 -8.95 -4.25 2.63
CA CYS A 145 -9.62 -5.50 2.34
C CYS A 145 -10.85 -5.70 3.24
N VAL A 146 -11.98 -6.00 2.61
CA VAL A 146 -13.14 -6.63 3.22
C VAL A 146 -13.24 -8.02 2.64
N SER A 147 -13.16 -9.03 3.49
CA SER A 147 -13.45 -10.40 3.12
C SER A 147 -13.74 -11.23 4.36
N LYS A 148 -14.14 -12.50 4.17
CA LYS A 148 -14.26 -13.46 5.27
C LYS A 148 -12.91 -13.86 5.88
N THR A 149 -11.81 -13.67 5.14
CA THR A 149 -10.44 -14.02 5.57
C THR A 149 -9.46 -12.91 5.15
N PRO A 150 -9.60 -11.67 5.68
CA PRO A 150 -8.77 -10.55 5.27
C PRO A 150 -7.27 -10.77 5.55
N GLU A 151 -6.94 -11.56 6.58
CA GLU A 151 -5.56 -11.86 7.00
C GLU A 151 -4.79 -12.59 5.90
N LYS A 152 -5.46 -13.47 5.15
CA LYS A 152 -4.83 -14.20 4.03
C LYS A 152 -4.41 -13.26 2.90
N TYR A 153 -5.23 -12.25 2.60
CA TYR A 153 -4.90 -11.26 1.58
C TYR A 153 -3.81 -10.31 2.06
N GLU A 154 -3.86 -9.93 3.34
CA GLU A 154 -2.83 -9.14 3.99
C GLU A 154 -1.48 -9.86 3.94
N GLU A 155 -1.40 -11.13 4.34
CA GLU A 155 -0.16 -11.90 4.36
C GLU A 155 0.49 -11.95 2.97
N VAL A 156 -0.32 -12.20 1.93
CA VAL A 156 0.18 -12.20 0.54
C VAL A 156 0.69 -10.83 0.13
N PHE A 157 -0.03 -9.76 0.47
CA PHE A 157 0.41 -8.39 0.22
C PHE A 157 1.73 -8.08 0.96
N GLN A 158 1.81 -8.38 2.26
CA GLN A 158 2.97 -8.12 3.11
C GLN A 158 4.22 -8.85 2.63
N HIS A 159 4.08 -10.07 2.10
CA HIS A 159 5.19 -10.82 1.50
C HIS A 159 5.59 -10.32 0.12
N ALA A 160 4.66 -9.68 -0.60
CA ALA A 160 4.95 -9.15 -1.93
C ALA A 160 5.77 -7.84 -1.87
N ILE A 161 5.61 -7.05 -0.80
CA ILE A 161 6.21 -5.70 -0.62
C ILE A 161 7.27 -5.57 0.48
#